data_AF-A0A958H334-F1
#
_entry.id   AF-A0A958H334-F1
#
_cell.length_a   1.000
_cell.length_b   1.000
_cell.length_c   1.000
_cell.angle_alpha   90.00
_cell.angle_beta   90.00
_cell.angle_gamma   90.00
#
_symmetry.space_group_name_H-M   'P 1'
#
loop_
_entity.id
_entity.type
_entity.pdbx_description
1 polymer ?
#
loop_
_entity_poly.entity_id
_entity_poly.type
_entity_poly.pdbx_seq_one_letter_code
_entity_poly.pdbx_strand_id
1 'polypeptide(L)' 'MSWKFDKAHSSVEFSVRHMMISKVRGRFEDFEVSVDFDENNPTNTTIEATIDVASINTREPQR' A
#
# COMPACT_ATOMS: atom_id res chain seq x y z
N MET A 1 -7.99 -15.95 11.16
CA MET A 1 -7.66 -16.68 9.89
C MET A 1 -6.60 -15.84 9.18
N SER A 2 -5.51 -16.42 8.68
CA SER A 2 -4.49 -15.63 7.96
C SER A 2 -4.92 -15.44 6.52
N TRP A 3 -5.34 -14.21 6.18
CA TRP A 3 -5.69 -13.84 4.81
C TRP A 3 -4.42 -13.39 4.08
N LYS A 4 -4.07 -14.06 2.98
CA LYS A 4 -3.05 -13.57 2.05
C LYS A 4 -3.69 -12.60 1.07
N PHE A 5 -3.20 -11.37 1.07
CA PHE A 5 -3.67 -10.33 0.16
C PHE A 5 -3.27 -10.62 -1.29
N ASP A 6 -4.21 -10.44 -2.20
CA ASP A 6 -4.01 -10.53 -3.64
C ASP A 6 -3.45 -9.20 -4.15
N LYS A 7 -2.23 -9.23 -4.70
CA LYS A 7 -1.55 -8.07 -5.30
C LYS A 7 -2.33 -7.47 -6.49
N ALA A 8 -3.04 -8.28 -7.28
CA ALA A 8 -3.73 -7.81 -8.49
C ALA A 8 -4.94 -6.91 -8.19
N HIS A 9 -5.54 -7.03 -7.01
CA HIS A 9 -6.69 -6.24 -6.58
C HIS A 9 -6.38 -5.31 -5.40
N SER A 10 -5.09 -5.11 -5.10
CA SER A 10 -4.64 -4.29 -3.98
C SER A 10 -3.63 -3.25 -4.46
N SER A 11 -3.57 -2.11 -3.77
CA SER A 11 -2.62 -1.05 -4.10
C SER A 11 -2.17 -0.30 -2.86
N VAL A 12 -0.87 -0.03 -2.77
CA VAL A 12 -0.31 0.91 -1.81
C VAL A 12 0.01 2.20 -2.55
N GLU A 13 -0.80 3.23 -2.33
CA GLU A 13 -0.71 4.50 -3.05
C GLU A 13 -0.40 5.67 -2.12
N PHE A 14 0.25 6.68 -2.66
CA PHE A 14 0.49 7.94 -1.97
C PHE A 14 0.23 9.15 -2.88
N SER A 15 0.01 10.30 -2.26
CA SER A 15 -0.04 11.57 -2.96
C SER A 15 0.65 12.67 -2.16
N VAL A 16 1.51 13.43 -2.85
CA VAL A 16 2.26 14.55 -2.28
C VAL A 16 1.96 15.81 -3.08
N ARG A 17 1.79 16.95 -2.40
CA ARG A 17 1.62 18.25 -3.06
C ARG A 17 2.93 18.65 -3.74
N HIS A 18 2.83 19.18 -4.95
CA HIS A 18 3.95 19.70 -5.72
C HIS A 18 3.68 21.19 -6.02
N MET A 19 4.56 22.05 -5.49
CA MET A 19 4.48 23.51 -5.61
C MET A 19 3.10 24.10 -5.23
N MET A 20 2.40 23.50 -4.26
CA MET A 20 1.07 23.91 -3.77
C MET A 20 -0.09 23.86 -4.79
N ILE A 21 0.19 23.59 -6.07
CA ILE A 21 -0.77 23.66 -7.17
C ILE A 21 -1.20 22.26 -7.60
N SER A 22 -0.25 21.34 -7.76
CA SER A 22 -0.52 20.01 -8.28
C SER A 22 -0.23 18.92 -7.24
N LYS A 23 -0.63 17.69 -7.57
CA LYS A 23 -0.35 16.50 -6.75
C LYS A 23 0.42 15.50 -7.59
N VAL A 24 1.59 15.10 -7.09
CA VAL A 24 2.26 13.90 -7.56
C VAL A 24 1.56 12.72 -6.90
N ARG A 25 1.23 11.70 -7.71
CA ARG A 25 0.72 10.42 -7.23
C ARG A 25 1.77 9.36 -7.51
N GLY A 26 1.93 8.43 -6.58
CA GLY A 26 2.77 7.27 -6.79
C GLY A 26 2.19 6.06 -6.08
N ARG A 27 2.74 4.91 -6.41
CA ARG A 27 2.42 3.62 -5.80
C ARG A 27 3.69 2.83 -5.54
N PHE A 28 3.61 1.85 -4.66
CA PHE A 28 4.60 0.78 -4.54
C PHE A 28 4.07 -0.47 -5.23
N GLU A 29 4.84 -1.02 -6.16
CA GLU A 29 4.43 -2.17 -6.97
C GLU A 29 4.69 -3.50 -6.25
N ASP A 30 5.63 -3.52 -5.29
CA ASP A 30 5.94 -4.69 -4.48
C ASP A 30 5.70 -4.44 -2.99
N PHE A 31 4.73 -5.18 -2.47
CA PHE A 31 4.35 -5.19 -1.08
C PHE A 31 3.77 -6.54 -0.68
N GLU A 32 3.80 -6.84 0.61
CA GLU A 32 3.16 -8.00 1.22
C GLU A 32 2.31 -7.53 2.40
N VAL A 33 1.14 -8.15 2.56
CA VAL A 33 0.23 -7.85 3.68
C VAL A 33 -0.26 -9.16 4.28
N SER A 34 -0.16 -9.25 5.60
CA SER A 34 -0.73 -10.32 6.42
C SER A 34 -1.80 -9.72 7.33
N VAL A 35 -2.99 -10.32 7.33
CA VAL A 35 -4.09 -9.91 8.20
C VAL A 35 -4.53 -11.10 9.03
N ASP A 36 -4.55 -10.93 10.34
CA ASP A 36 -5.29 -11.81 11.24
C ASP A 36 -6.60 -11.12 11.65
N PHE A 37 -7.64 -11.45 10.89
CA PHE A 37 -8.97 -10.86 11.04
C PHE A 37 -9.79 -11.64 12.09
N ASP A 38 -10.34 -10.90 13.06
CA ASP A 38 -11.30 -11.39 14.03
C ASP A 38 -12.72 -10.96 13.62
N GLU A 39 -13.47 -11.90 13.04
CA GLU A 39 -14.84 -11.68 12.56
C GLU A 39 -15.83 -11.34 13.67
N ASN A 40 -15.59 -11.81 14.90
CA ASN A 40 -16.49 -11.61 16.04
C ASN A 40 -16.19 -10.30 16.78
N ASN A 41 -14.93 -9.87 16.76
CA ASN A 41 -14.52 -8.58 17.31
C ASN A 41 -13.47 -7.90 16.40
N PRO A 42 -13.90 -7.11 15.41
CA PRO A 42 -13.00 -6.48 14.44
C PRO A 42 -11.91 -5.61 15.08
N THR A 43 -12.12 -5.06 16.28
CA THR A 43 -11.11 -4.25 16.98
C THR A 43 -9.87 -5.03 17.43
N ASN A 44 -9.95 -6.36 17.50
CA ASN A 44 -8.82 -7.23 17.80
C ASN A 44 -8.01 -7.62 16.54
N THR A 45 -8.43 -7.18 15.36
CA THR A 45 -7.75 -7.47 14.10
C THR A 45 -6.34 -6.89 14.10
N THR A 46 -5.35 -7.68 13.70
CA THR A 46 -3.98 -7.22 13.49
C THR A 46 -3.60 -7.27 12.02
N ILE A 47 -2.85 -6.27 11.58
CA ILE A 47 -2.41 -6.10 10.20
C ILE A 47 -0.92 -5.81 10.22
N GLU A 48 -0.16 -6.58 9.45
CA GLU A 48 1.26 -6.35 9.19
C GLU A 48 1.45 -6.18 7.68
N ALA A 49 2.18 -5.12 7.29
CA ALA A 49 2.45 -4.82 5.89
C ALA A 49 3.93 -4.48 5.71
N THR A 50 4.56 -5.08 4.69
CA THR A 50 5.93 -4.79 4.28
C THR A 50 5.92 -4.26 2.84
N ILE A 51 6.70 -3.23 2.57
CA ILE A 51 6.80 -2.60 1.26
C ILE A 51 8.27 -2.61 0.83
N ASP A 52 8.54 -3.03 -0.41
CA ASP A 52 9.85 -2.77 -1.02
C ASP A 52 9.88 -1.34 -1.54
N VAL A 53 10.69 -0.49 -0.90
CA VAL A 53 10.82 0.93 -1.24
C VAL A 53 11.34 1.13 -2.67
N ALA A 54 12.15 0.19 -3.19
CA ALA A 54 12.68 0.28 -4.55
C ALA A 54 11.59 0.12 -5.63
N SER A 55 10.42 -0.43 -5.28
CA SER A 55 9.28 -0.60 -6.19
C SER A 55 8.43 0.67 -6.39
N ILE A 56 8.93 1.83 -5.94
CA ILE A 56 8.26 3.12 -6.10
C ILE A 56 8.03 3.45 -7.58
N ASN A 57 6.80 3.81 -7.91
CA ASN A 57 6.42 4.22 -9.26
C ASN A 57 5.56 5.49 -9.22
N THR A 58 6.12 6.60 -9.70
CA THR A 58 5.39 7.88 -9.91
C THR A 58 5.00 8.13 -11.37
N ARG A 59 5.14 7.11 -12.22
CA ARG A 59 4.97 7.14 -13.69
C ARG A 59 5.88 8.15 -14.39
N GLU A 60 7.01 8.45 -13.76
CA GLU A 60 8.08 9.29 -14.28
C GLU A 60 9.40 8.61 -13.86
N PRO A 61 10.12 7.94 -14.78
CA PRO A 61 11.35 7.21 -14.47
C PRO A 61 12.55 8.05 -13.97
N GLN A 62 12.60 9.34 -14.27
CA GLN A 62 13.68 10.25 -13.87
C GLN A 62 13.41 10.97 -12.55
N ARG A 63 12.21 10.81 -11.97
CA ARG A 63 11.82 11.48 -10.72
C ARG A 63 12.45 10.85 -9.50
#